data_AF-A0A7Y5TYS8-F1
#
_entry.id   AF-A0A7Y5TYS8-F1
#
_cell.length_a   1.000
_cell.length_b   1.000
_cell.length_c   1.000
_cell.angle_alpha   90.00
_cell.angle_beta   90.00
_cell.angle_gamma   90.00
#
_symmetry.space_group_name_H-M   'P 1'
#
loop_
_entity.id
_entity.type
_entity.pdbx_description
1 polymer ?
#
loop_
_entity_poly.entity_id
_entity_poly.type
_entity_poly.pdbx_seq_one_letter_code
_entity_poly.pdbx_strand_id
1 'polypeptide(L)'
;YAEAEQRYQEVVAKAGRSSIYSRTARLGLADAQMAQGKYDAAITTYKELSTDTQSQLPLDGVLMQLGRAAMQAGKNEEATRAFTRIVNEFPQSLYAAEAKEKLGELKKS
;
A
#
# COMPACT_ATOMS: atom_id res chain seq x y z
N TYR A 1 1.40 12.92 -12.87
CA TYR A 1 1.72 12.21 -11.62
C TYR A 1 2.93 12.78 -10.88
N ALA A 2 4.01 13.18 -11.57
CA ALA A 2 5.19 13.78 -10.91
C ALA A 2 4.89 15.04 -10.06
N GLU A 3 4.06 15.96 -10.56
CA GLU A 3 3.66 17.16 -9.79
C GLU A 3 2.85 16.80 -8.54
N ALA A 4 1.98 15.78 -8.61
CA ALA A 4 1.21 15.30 -7.48
C ALA A 4 2.11 14.69 -6.39
N GLU A 5 3.09 13.87 -6.80
CA GLU A 5 4.10 13.32 -5.90
C GLU A 5 4.84 14.42 -5.13
N GLN A 6 5.29 15.48 -5.82
CA GLN A 6 5.97 16.60 -5.17
C GLN A 6 5.07 17.30 -4.15
N ARG A 7 3.80 17.59 -4.51
CA ARG A 7 2.85 18.22 -3.59
C ARG A 7 2.56 17.37 -2.36
N TYR A 8 2.45 16.06 -2.51
CA TYR A 8 2.27 15.16 -1.37
C TYR A 8 3.50 15.14 -0.45
N GLN A 9 4.71 15.10 -1.02
CA GLN A 9 5.95 15.17 -0.24
C GLN A 9 6.02 16.46 0.59
N GLU A 10 5.63 17.60 0.02
CA GLU A 10 5.58 18.87 0.75
C GLU A 10 4.60 18.83 1.94
N VAL A 11 3.43 18.23 1.77
CA VAL A 11 2.44 18.10 2.86
C VAL A 11 2.98 17.19 3.97
N VAL A 12 3.59 16.06 3.59
CA VAL A 12 4.20 15.13 4.56
C VAL A 12 5.31 15.81 5.36
N ALA A 13 6.14 16.63 4.70
CA ALA A 13 7.20 17.39 5.35
C ALA A 13 6.66 18.48 6.29
N LYS A 14 5.61 19.22 5.89
CA LYS A 14 5.06 20.34 6.67
C LYS A 14 4.16 19.91 7.83
N ALA A 15 3.37 18.85 7.67
CA ALA A 15 2.37 18.43 8.66
C ALA A 15 2.93 17.50 9.76
N GLY A 16 4.17 17.01 9.61
CA GLY A 16 4.76 16.00 10.49
C GLY A 16 4.19 14.60 10.27
N ARG A 17 4.97 13.55 10.55
CA ARG A 17 4.59 12.15 10.21
C ARG A 17 3.28 11.68 10.84
N SER A 18 2.93 12.15 12.04
CA SER A 18 1.80 11.60 12.81
C SER A 18 0.44 12.30 12.55
N SER A 19 0.40 13.35 11.74
CA SER A 19 -0.84 14.07 11.42
C SER A 19 -1.72 13.27 10.44
N ILE A 20 -3.05 13.34 10.60
CA ILE A 20 -3.99 12.69 9.67
C ILE A 20 -3.82 13.19 8.23
N TYR A 21 -3.51 14.48 8.05
CA TYR A 21 -3.20 15.08 6.75
C TYR A 21 -1.93 14.48 6.13
N SER A 22 -0.96 14.08 6.95
CA SER A 22 0.25 13.40 6.51
C SER A 22 0.00 11.95 6.10
N ARG A 23 -0.99 11.27 6.70
CA ARG A 23 -1.37 9.90 6.30
C ARG A 23 -2.08 9.88 4.95
N THR A 24 -3.07 10.74 4.76
CA THR A 24 -3.78 10.85 3.46
C THR A 24 -2.84 11.32 2.36
N ALA A 25 -1.92 12.25 2.65
CA ALA A 25 -0.88 12.66 1.71
C ALA A 25 0.09 11.51 1.39
N ARG A 26 0.49 10.69 2.37
CA ARG A 26 1.30 9.49 2.12
C ARG A 26 0.58 8.46 1.27
N LEU A 27 -0.74 8.29 1.42
CA LEU A 27 -1.52 7.40 0.56
C LEU A 27 -1.49 7.91 -0.89
N GLY A 28 -1.78 9.20 -1.10
CA GLY A 28 -1.70 9.82 -2.43
C GLY A 28 -0.28 9.77 -3.03
N LEU A 29 0.76 9.89 -2.20
CA LEU A 29 2.16 9.71 -2.61
C LEU A 29 2.40 8.29 -3.13
N ALA A 30 1.99 7.27 -2.37
CA ALA A 30 2.14 5.88 -2.77
C ALA A 30 1.40 5.57 -4.08
N ASP A 31 0.17 6.07 -4.22
CA ASP A 31 -0.63 5.92 -5.45
C ASP A 31 0.04 6.62 -6.65
N ALA A 32 0.60 7.82 -6.44
CA ALA A 32 1.35 8.53 -7.48
C ALA A 32 2.65 7.81 -7.86
N GLN A 33 3.32 7.18 -6.90
CA GLN A 33 4.51 6.34 -7.15
C GLN A 33 4.13 5.10 -7.96
N MET A 34 3.03 4.43 -7.61
CA MET A 34 2.48 3.30 -8.37
C MET A 34 2.19 3.68 -9.82
N ALA A 35 1.47 4.79 -10.05
CA ALA A 35 1.13 5.26 -11.38
C ALA A 35 2.36 5.62 -12.25
N GLN A 36 3.49 5.90 -11.61
CA GLN A 36 4.76 6.20 -12.29
C GLN A 36 5.67 4.96 -12.46
N GLY A 37 5.21 3.77 -12.06
CA GLY A 37 6.02 2.55 -12.10
C GLY A 37 7.13 2.51 -11.03
N LYS A 38 7.11 3.42 -10.07
CA LYS A 38 8.09 3.49 -8.97
C LYS A 38 7.69 2.51 -7.85
N TYR A 39 7.59 1.24 -8.18
CA TYR A 39 7.00 0.22 -7.31
C TYR A 39 7.72 0.08 -5.96
N ASP A 40 9.04 0.15 -5.93
CA ASP A 40 9.82 0.07 -4.68
C ASP A 40 9.56 1.24 -3.72
N ALA A 41 9.37 2.44 -4.27
CA ALA A 41 9.03 3.61 -3.48
C ALA A 41 7.59 3.48 -2.94
N ALA A 42 6.65 3.07 -3.78
CA ALA A 42 5.27 2.82 -3.37
C ALA A 42 5.17 1.76 -2.26
N ILE A 43 5.90 0.66 -2.41
CA ILE A 43 6.02 -0.41 -1.41
C ILE A 43 6.45 0.16 -0.06
N THR A 44 7.50 0.97 -0.03
CA THR A 44 8.01 1.58 1.21
C THR A 44 6.92 2.42 1.87
N THR A 45 6.26 3.29 1.10
CA THR A 45 5.20 4.18 1.61
C THR A 45 3.98 3.40 2.11
N TYR A 46 3.48 2.40 1.37
CA TYR A 46 2.35 1.59 1.82
C TYR A 46 2.70 0.75 3.05
N LYS A 47 3.93 0.22 3.15
CA LYS A 47 4.39 -0.48 4.35
C LYS A 47 4.31 0.40 5.58
N GLU A 48 4.84 1.61 5.51
CA GLU A 48 4.75 2.57 6.62
C GLU A 48 3.30 2.81 7.04
N LEU A 49 2.40 3.06 6.07
CA LEU A 49 0.98 3.23 6.32
C LEU A 49 0.33 2.00 6.96
N SER A 50 0.71 0.80 6.53
CA SER A 50 0.17 -0.47 7.05
C SER A 50 0.59 -0.80 8.48
N THR A 51 1.61 -0.11 8.99
CA THR A 51 2.13 -0.26 10.35
C THR A 51 1.74 0.89 11.29
N ASP A 52 1.14 1.96 10.75
CA ASP A 52 0.67 3.11 11.53
C ASP A 52 -0.66 2.76 12.21
N THR A 53 -0.57 2.24 13.44
CA THR A 53 -1.73 1.80 14.24
C THR A 53 -2.69 2.93 14.62
N GLN A 54 -2.26 4.18 14.50
CA GLN A 54 -3.07 5.38 14.74
C GLN A 54 -3.75 5.87 13.45
N SER A 55 -3.53 5.21 12.31
CA SER A 55 -4.16 5.53 11.04
C SER A 55 -5.65 5.20 11.05
N GLN A 56 -6.45 6.11 10.49
CA GLN A 56 -7.88 5.89 10.22
C GLN A 56 -8.11 5.35 8.80
N LEU A 57 -7.05 5.10 8.03
CA LEU A 57 -7.16 4.53 6.69
C LEU A 57 -7.62 3.07 6.78
N PRO A 58 -8.47 2.59 5.85
CA PRO A 58 -8.78 1.17 5.75
C PRO A 58 -7.51 0.35 5.48
N LEU A 59 -7.10 -0.43 6.48
CA LEU A 59 -5.84 -1.18 6.44
C LEU A 59 -5.86 -2.28 5.35
N ASP A 60 -7.00 -2.92 5.14
CA ASP A 60 -7.21 -3.89 4.06
C ASP A 60 -6.96 -3.29 2.67
N GLY A 61 -7.42 -2.06 2.41
CA GLY A 61 -7.15 -1.33 1.18
C GLY A 61 -5.66 -0.99 0.99
N VAL A 62 -5.00 -0.53 2.06
CA VAL A 62 -3.55 -0.25 2.05
C VAL A 62 -2.76 -1.53 1.79
N LEU A 63 -3.12 -2.64 2.44
CA LEU A 63 -2.50 -3.95 2.22
C LEU A 63 -2.72 -4.46 0.80
N MET A 64 -3.89 -4.22 0.21
CA MET A 64 -4.18 -4.64 -1.16
C MET A 64 -3.24 -3.93 -2.14
N GLN A 65 -3.07 -2.61 -1.99
CA GLN A 65 -2.16 -1.85 -2.84
C GLN A 65 -0.69 -2.20 -2.60
N LEU A 66 -0.29 -2.44 -1.35
CA LEU A 66 1.04 -2.96 -1.04
C LEU A 66 1.32 -4.28 -1.76
N GLY A 67 0.37 -5.21 -1.72
CA GLY A 67 0.49 -6.49 -2.40
C GLY A 67 0.63 -6.34 -3.92
N ARG A 68 -0.19 -5.48 -4.54
CA ARG A 68 -0.09 -5.19 -5.99
C ARG A 68 1.25 -4.55 -6.35
N ALA A 69 1.71 -3.58 -5.58
CA ALA A 69 3.00 -2.93 -5.77
C ALA A 69 4.14 -3.95 -5.73
N ALA A 70 4.11 -4.85 -4.74
CA ALA A 70 5.07 -5.93 -4.60
C ALA A 70 5.04 -6.92 -5.77
N MET A 71 3.87 -7.29 -6.29
CA MET A 71 3.79 -8.12 -7.50
C MET A 71 4.41 -7.44 -8.72
N GLN A 72 4.11 -6.15 -8.93
CA GLN A 72 4.68 -5.39 -10.05
C GLN A 72 6.21 -5.24 -9.95
N ALA A 73 6.75 -5.23 -8.72
CA ALA A 73 8.19 -5.22 -8.45
C ALA A 73 8.85 -6.62 -8.48
N GLY A 74 8.08 -7.70 -8.72
CA GLY A 74 8.59 -9.08 -8.64
C GLY A 74 8.92 -9.55 -7.20
N LYS A 75 8.47 -8.82 -6.17
CA LYS A 75 8.71 -9.11 -4.76
C LYS A 75 7.63 -10.04 -4.20
N ASN A 76 7.61 -11.27 -4.71
CA ASN A 76 6.54 -12.25 -4.46
C ASN A 76 6.31 -12.57 -2.98
N GLU A 77 7.37 -12.67 -2.17
CA GLU A 77 7.22 -12.91 -0.74
C GLU A 77 6.49 -11.77 -0.03
N GLU A 78 6.77 -10.54 -0.44
CA GLU A 78 6.15 -9.37 0.15
C GLU A 78 4.70 -9.24 -0.25
N ALA A 79 4.39 -9.51 -1.51
CA ALA A 79 3.02 -9.61 -1.99
C ALA A 79 2.25 -10.69 -1.22
N THR A 80 2.87 -11.87 -1.04
CA THR A 80 2.29 -12.98 -0.28
C THR A 80 1.97 -12.57 1.15
N ARG A 81 2.90 -11.89 1.84
CA ARG A 81 2.66 -11.39 3.20
C ARG A 81 1.48 -10.42 3.25
N ALA A 82 1.44 -9.43 2.35
CA ALA A 82 0.37 -8.43 2.33
C ALA A 82 -1.01 -9.06 2.08
N PHE A 83 -1.14 -9.91 1.06
CA PHE A 83 -2.41 -10.57 0.75
C PHE A 83 -2.85 -11.57 1.83
N THR A 84 -1.90 -12.28 2.45
CA THR A 84 -2.20 -13.20 3.57
C THR A 84 -2.81 -12.45 4.74
N ARG A 85 -2.29 -11.25 5.05
CA ARG A 85 -2.87 -10.39 6.09
C ARG A 85 -4.32 -10.01 5.76
N ILE A 86 -4.64 -9.67 4.52
CA ILE A 86 -6.03 -9.38 4.11
C ILE A 86 -6.94 -10.58 4.38
N VAL A 87 -6.53 -11.78 3.94
CA VAL A 87 -7.34 -12.99 4.10
C VAL A 87 -7.56 -13.38 5.56
N ASN A 88 -6.55 -13.19 6.40
CA ASN A 88 -6.59 -13.62 7.80
C ASN A 88 -7.19 -12.56 8.73
N GLU A 89 -6.82 -11.29 8.57
CA GLU A 89 -7.24 -10.18 9.44
C GLU A 89 -8.56 -9.57 8.97
N PHE A 90 -8.87 -9.62 7.67
CA PHE A 90 -10.03 -8.96 7.06
C PHE A 90 -10.86 -9.90 6.17
N PRO A 91 -11.34 -11.06 6.67
CA PRO A 91 -12.02 -12.06 5.85
C PRO A 91 -13.36 -11.59 5.23
N GLN A 92 -13.95 -10.52 5.76
CA GLN A 92 -15.18 -9.90 5.24
C GLN A 92 -14.92 -8.70 4.31
N SER A 93 -13.66 -8.31 4.11
CA SER A 93 -13.31 -7.22 3.19
C SER A 93 -13.71 -7.57 1.77
N LEU A 94 -14.09 -6.55 1.00
CA LEU A 94 -14.28 -6.67 -0.46
C LEU A 94 -12.99 -7.14 -1.17
N TYR A 95 -11.82 -6.92 -0.55
CA TYR A 95 -10.54 -7.36 -1.09
C TYR A 95 -10.19 -8.83 -0.76
N ALA A 96 -10.92 -9.49 0.13
CA ALA A 96 -10.55 -10.83 0.61
C ALA A 96 -10.58 -11.89 -0.50
N ALA A 97 -11.56 -11.82 -1.42
CA ALA A 97 -11.65 -12.73 -2.55
C ALA A 97 -10.49 -12.52 -3.53
N GLU A 98 -10.21 -11.28 -3.87
CA GLU A 98 -9.11 -10.95 -4.79
C GLU A 98 -7.73 -11.28 -4.18
N ALA A 99 -7.54 -11.03 -2.89
CA ALA A 99 -6.30 -11.38 -2.20
C ALA A 99 -6.04 -12.91 -2.24
N LYS A 100 -7.09 -13.74 -2.11
CA LYS A 100 -6.96 -15.20 -2.26
C LYS A 100 -6.56 -15.59 -3.68
N GLU A 101 -7.14 -14.94 -4.69
CA GLU A 101 -6.78 -15.16 -6.10
C GLU A 101 -5.31 -14.83 -6.35
N LYS A 102 -4.84 -13.65 -5.89
CA LYS A 102 -3.44 -13.24 -6.00
C LYS A 102 -2.46 -14.17 -5.29
N LEU A 103 -2.82 -14.69 -4.11
CA LEU A 103 -2.04 -15.73 -3.45
C LEU A 103 -1.97 -17.03 -4.28
N GLY A 104 -3.03 -17.36 -5.01
CA GLY A 104 -3.04 -18.49 -5.93
C GLY A 104 -2.13 -18.29 -7.14
N GLU A 105 -2.07 -17.07 -7.69
CA GLU A 105 -1.14 -16.70 -8.77
C GLU A 105 0.32 -16.83 -8.32
N LEU A 106 0.65 -16.28 -7.15
CA LEU A 106 2.02 -16.25 -6.59
C LEU A 106 2.59 -17.64 -6.24
N LYS A 107 1.73 -18.64 -6.02
CA LYS A 107 2.17 -20.03 -5.76
C LYS A 107 2.51 -20.80 -7.04
N LYS A 108 2.10 -20.29 -8.20
CA LYS A 108 2.28 -20.94 -9.50
C LYS A 108 3.47 -20.38 -10.28
N SER A 109 3.97 -19.21 -9.88
CA SER A 109 5.18 -18.55 -10.39
C SER A 109 6.44 -19.07 -9.72
#